data_AF-A0A120FP98-F1
#
_entry.id   AF-A0A120FP98-F1
#
_cell.length_a   1.000
_cell.length_b   1.000
_cell.length_c   1.000
_cell.angle_alpha   90.00
_cell.angle_beta   90.00
_cell.angle_gamma   90.00
#
_symmetry.space_group_name_H-M   'P 1'
#
loop_
_entity.id
_entity.type
_entity.pdbx_description
1 polymer ?
#
loop_
_entity_poly.entity_id
_entity_poly.type
_entity_poly.pdbx_seq_one_letter_code
_entity_poly.pdbx_strand_id
1 'polypeptide(L)' 'MTEWYFIWIDGPRGPEPQKWSSDGLWGQLGRQDVIVRFPLTDQEAELPLDQLARLHPIPR' A
#
# COMPACT_ATOMS: atom_id res chain seq x y z
N MET A 1 15.18 9.26 5.23
CA MET A 1 14.78 8.17 4.30
C MET A 1 13.28 8.25 4.17
N THR A 2 12.75 8.23 2.97
CA THR A 2 11.31 8.28 2.73
C THR A 2 10.72 6.92 3.11
N GLU A 3 9.78 6.89 4.05
CA GLU A 3 9.10 5.65 4.41
C GLU A 3 8.12 5.30 3.29
N TRP A 4 8.00 4.01 2.99
CA TRP A 4 7.07 3.51 1.97
C TRP A 4 6.05 2.58 2.60
N TYR A 5 4.87 2.57 2.00
CA TYR A 5 3.74 1.77 2.45
C TYR A 5 3.12 1.05 1.27
N PHE A 6 2.83 -0.23 1.46
CA PHE A 6 1.97 -0.99 0.56
C PHE A 6 0.55 -1.00 1.11
N ILE A 7 -0.43 -0.79 0.24
CA ILE A 7 -1.79 -0.46 0.65
C ILE A 7 -2.76 -1.20 -0.24
N TRP A 8 -3.78 -1.81 0.36
CA TRP A 8 -4.96 -2.25 -0.38
C TRP A 8 -6.04 -1.19 -0.25
N ILE A 9 -6.62 -0.80 -1.38
CA ILE A 9 -7.82 0.03 -1.41
C ILE A 9 -9.01 -0.74 -1.96
N ASP A 10 -10.22 -0.31 -1.61
CA ASP A 10 -11.46 -0.79 -2.20
C ASP A 10 -11.67 -0.09 -3.55
N GLY A 11 -11.25 -0.75 -4.62
CA GLY A 11 -11.37 -0.26 -5.98
C GLY A 11 -12.72 -0.62 -6.61
N PRO A 12 -13.08 0.01 -7.73
CA PRO A 12 -14.37 -0.21 -8.41
C PRO A 12 -14.57 -1.64 -8.91
N ARG A 13 -13.51 -2.46 -8.99
CA ARG A 13 -13.56 -3.88 -9.41
C ARG A 13 -13.15 -4.84 -8.29
N GLY A 14 -13.09 -4.35 -7.06
CA GLY A 14 -12.57 -5.06 -5.91
C GLY A 14 -11.24 -4.50 -5.43
N PRO A 15 -10.56 -5.22 -4.52
CA PRO A 15 -9.36 -4.69 -3.88
C PRO A 15 -8.21 -4.44 -4.85
N GLU A 16 -7.61 -3.25 -4.77
CA GLU A 16 -6.53 -2.82 -5.65
C GLU A 16 -5.25 -2.51 -4.85
N PRO A 17 -4.10 -3.06 -5.26
CA PRO A 17 -2.83 -2.82 -4.58
C PRO A 17 -2.22 -1.48 -5.01
N GLN A 18 -1.76 -0.70 -4.04
CA GLN A 18 -1.07 0.57 -4.25
C GLN A 18 0.18 0.68 -3.39
N LYS A 19 1.07 1.62 -3.75
CA LYS A 19 2.30 1.90 -3.03
C LYS A 19 2.49 3.41 -2.89
N TRP A 20 2.56 3.89 -1.66
CA TRP A 20 2.64 5.31 -1.35
C TRP A 20 3.86 5.59 -0.47
N SER A 21 4.49 6.74 -0.66
CA SER A 21 5.49 7.27 0.27
C SER A 21 4.82 7.99 1.44
N SER A 22 5.49 8.09 2.59
CA SER A 22 5.02 8.88 3.74
C SER A 22 4.70 10.32 3.37
N ASP A 23 5.52 10.94 2.51
CA ASP A 23 5.28 12.29 1.98
C ASP A 23 3.97 12.39 1.18
N GLY A 24 3.64 11.37 0.38
CA GLY A 24 2.37 11.28 -0.34
C GLY A 24 1.18 10.87 0.54
N LEU A 25 1.44 10.22 1.69
CA LEU A 25 0.43 9.67 2.60
C LEU A 25 -0.25 10.75 3.43
N TRP A 26 0.44 11.84 3.78
CA TRP A 26 -0.12 12.94 4.56
C TRP A 26 -1.38 13.54 3.92
N GLY A 27 -1.45 13.58 2.58
CA GLY A 27 -2.65 14.01 1.84
C GLY A 27 -3.76 12.94 1.75
N GLN A 28 -3.49 11.70 2.13
CA GLN A 28 -4.36 10.53 1.94
C GLN A 28 -4.79 9.88 3.26
N LEU A 29 -4.42 10.43 4.43
CA LEU A 29 -4.84 9.93 5.76
C LEU A 29 -6.37 9.91 5.93
N GLY A 30 -7.11 10.76 5.19
CA GLY A 30 -8.57 10.80 5.19
C GLY A 30 -9.26 9.88 4.18
N ARG A 31 -8.51 9.08 3.42
CA ARG A 31 -9.10 8.14 2.46
C ARG A 31 -9.86 7.02 3.17
N GLN A 32 -11.16 6.93 2.87
CA GLN A 32 -12.06 5.91 3.40
C GLN A 32 -12.02 4.60 2.62
N ASP A 33 -11.47 4.60 1.42
CA ASP A 33 -11.30 3.43 0.56
C ASP A 33 -10.09 2.58 0.96
N VAL A 34 -9.28 2.97 1.96
CA VAL A 34 -8.15 2.14 2.39
C VAL A 34 -8.62 0.97 3.26
N ILE A 35 -8.35 -0.25 2.80
CA ILE A 35 -8.65 -1.50 3.49
C ILE A 35 -7.58 -1.80 4.55
N VAL A 36 -6.30 -1.79 4.14
CA VAL A 36 -5.16 -2.10 5.02
C VAL A 36 -3.88 -1.43 4.52
N ARG A 37 -2.95 -1.14 5.45
CA ARG A 37 -1.64 -0.56 5.18
C ARG A 37 -0.55 -1.42 5.80
N PHE A 38 0.53 -1.64 5.05
CA PHE A 38 1.72 -2.36 5.47
C PHE A 38 2.93 -1.42 5.34
N PRO A 39 3.66 -1.13 6.44
CA PRO A 39 4.94 -0.43 6.32
C PRO A 39 5.93 -1.31 5.58
N LEU A 40 6.65 -0.72 4.62
CA LEU A 40 7.67 -1.42 3.85
C LEU A 40 9.05 -1.16 4.43
N THR A 41 9.88 -2.20 4.45
CA THR A 41 11.33 -2.06 4.61
C THR A 41 11.94 -1.42 3.36
N ASP A 42 13.18 -0.93 3.47
CA ASP A 42 13.92 -0.38 2.32
C ASP A 42 14.05 -1.39 1.16
N GLN A 43 14.12 -2.70 1.47
CA GLN A 43 14.17 -3.74 0.45
C GLN A 43 12.82 -3.94 -0.25
N GLU A 44 11.73 -3.96 0.52
CA GLU A 44 10.38 -4.09 -0.04
C GLU A 44 9.97 -2.83 -0.82
N ALA A 45 10.49 -1.67 -0.41
CA ALA A 45 10.30 -0.40 -1.11
C ALA A 45 10.89 -0.39 -2.53
N GLU A 46 11.74 -1.34 -2.90
CA GLU A 46 12.22 -1.51 -4.28
C GLU A 46 11.41 -2.55 -5.08
N LEU A 47 10.55 -3.32 -4.43
CA LEU A 47 9.77 -4.36 -5.10
C LEU A 47 8.59 -3.81 -5.91
N PRO A 48 8.24 -4.46 -7.03
CA PRO A 48 7.04 -4.14 -7.80
C PRO A 48 5.77 -4.55 -7.06
N LEU A 49 4.64 -3.90 -7.38
CA LEU A 49 3.34 -4.12 -6.73
C LEU A 49 2.89 -5.58 -6.74
N ASP A 50 3.10 -6.31 -7.84
CA ASP A 50 2.70 -7.72 -7.95
C ASP A 50 3.45 -8.62 -6.97
N GLN A 51 4.71 -8.31 -6.65
CA GLN A 51 5.46 -9.04 -5.63
C GLN A 51 5.01 -8.64 -4.22
N LEU A 52 4.77 -7.36 -3.99
CA LEU A 52 4.24 -6.87 -2.71
C LEU A 52 2.87 -7.47 -2.40
N ALA A 53 1.98 -7.59 -3.39
CA ALA A 53 0.66 -8.20 -3.24
C ALA A 53 0.73 -9.70 -2.87
N ARG A 54 1.82 -10.40 -3.22
CA ARG A 54 2.06 -11.79 -2.82
C ARG A 54 2.59 -11.89 -1.39
N LEU A 55 3.44 -10.95 -0.97
CA LEU A 55 4.01 -10.89 0.38
C LEU A 55 2.99 -10.40 1.42
N HIS A 56 2.15 -9.44 1.01
CA HIS A 56 1.10 -8.83 1.81
C HIS A 56 -0.27 -9.04 1.17
N PRO A 57 -0.80 -10.27 1.21
CA PRO A 57 -2.11 -10.55 0.65
C PRO A 57 -3.19 -9.77 1.40
N ILE A 58 -4.32 -9.56 0.73
CA ILE A 58 -5.47 -8.92 1.37
C ILE A 58 -5.94 -9.75 2.58
N PRO A 59 -6.28 -9.11 3.71
CA PRO A 59 -6.92 -9.78 4.83
C PRO A 59 -8.21 -10.47 4.38
N ARG A 60 -8.49 -11.67 4.91
CA ARG A 60 -9.74 -12.40 4.66
C ARG A 60 -10.88 -11.90 5.54
#